data_AF-A0A6B3H3I7-F1
#
_entry.id   AF-A0A6B3H3I7-F1
#
_cell.length_a   1.000
_cell.length_b   1.000
_cell.length_c   1.000
_cell.angle_alpha   90.00
_cell.angle_beta   90.00
_cell.angle_gamma   90.00
#
_symmetry.space_group_name_H-M   'P 1'
#
loop_
_entity.id
_entity.type
_entity.pdbx_description
1 polymer ?
#
loop_
_entity_poly.entity_id
_entity_poly.type
_entity_poly.pdbx_seq_one_letter_code
_entity_poly.pdbx_strand_id
1 'polypeptide(L)' 'GVLLQRLQRDQELPGVDVVIIDECHERHLDADTVAAFLLDVREAIRPDLRLVAASATTDAEGWARLLGDAP' A
#
# COMPACT_ATOMS: atom_id res chain seq x y z
N GLY A 1 3.19 12.76 -2.00
CA GLY A 1 1.82 12.69 -1.43
C GLY A 1 1.78 12.79 0.09
N VAL A 2 0.61 13.08 0.67
CA VAL A 2 0.41 13.22 2.13
C VAL A 2 0.74 11.94 2.90
N LEU A 3 0.35 10.78 2.38
CA LEU A 3 0.64 9.48 3.01
C LEU A 3 2.14 9.18 3.08
N LEU A 4 2.87 9.46 2.00
CA LEU A 4 4.33 9.32 1.99
C LEU A 4 5.00 10.18 3.08
N GLN A 5 4.54 11.42 3.25
CA GLN A 5 5.03 12.29 4.32
C GLN A 5 4.67 11.77 5.72
N ARG A 6 3.51 11.12 5.89
CA ARG A 6 3.15 10.48 7.16
C ARG A 6 4.07 9.29 7.46
N LEU A 7 4.27 8.39 6.49
CA LEU A 7 5.18 7.24 6.61
C LEU A 7 6.63 7.65 6.92
N GLN A 8 7.12 8.72 6.30
CA GLN A 8 8.47 9.24 6.58
C GLN A 8 8.62 9.82 7.99
N ARG A 9 7.52 10.32 8.58
CA ARG A 9 7.53 10.86 9.95
C ARG A 9 7.37 9.77 10.99
N ASP A 10 6.47 8.83 10.73
CA ASP A 10 6.17 7.73 11.63
C ASP A 10 5.68 6.51 10.83
N GLN A 11 6.51 5.47 10.81
CA GLN A 11 6.24 4.23 10.11
C GLN A 11 5.26 3.33 10.86
N GLU A 12 5.05 3.55 12.15
CA GLU A 12 4.07 2.79 12.92
C GLU A 12 2.64 3.16 12.52
N LEU A 13 2.39 4.29 11.86
CA LEU A 13 1.04 4.76 11.48
C LEU A 13 0.01 4.57 12.61
N PRO A 14 0.21 5.20 13.77
CA PRO A 14 -0.64 4.97 14.94
C PRO A 14 -2.11 5.30 14.66
N GLY A 15 -3.00 4.39 15.06
CA GLY A 15 -4.44 4.50 14.82
C GLY A 15 -4.88 4.19 13.39
N VAL A 16 -3.99 3.65 12.55
CA VAL A 16 -4.32 3.16 11.20
C VAL A 16 -4.24 1.63 11.19
N ASP A 17 -5.37 1.00 10.88
CA ASP A 17 -5.49 -0.45 10.74
C ASP A 17 -5.43 -0.89 9.27
N VAL A 18 -5.87 -0.01 8.35
CA VAL A 18 -5.97 -0.31 6.91
C VAL A 18 -5.53 0.88 6.08
N VAL A 19 -4.77 0.62 5.03
CA VAL A 19 -4.46 1.59 3.97
C VAL A 19 -5.05 1.11 2.65
N ILE A 20 -5.76 2.01 1.96
CA ILE A 20 -6.32 1.76 0.63
C ILE A 20 -5.53 2.58 -0.40
N ILE A 21 -5.01 1.91 -1.41
CA ILE A 21 -4.36 2.49 -2.57
C ILE A 21 -5.38 2.50 -3.70
N ASP A 22 -6.00 3.65 -3.91
CA ASP A 22 -7.03 3.82 -4.93
C ASP A 22 -6.44 4.10 -6.31
N GLU A 23 -7.20 3.79 -7.35
CA GLU A 23 -6.83 3.91 -8.76
C GLU A 23 -5.43 3.36 -9.08
N CYS A 24 -5.11 2.20 -8.50
CA CYS A 24 -3.78 1.58 -8.62
C CYS A 24 -3.43 1.17 -10.06
N HIS A 25 -4.40 1.21 -10.98
CA HIS A 25 -4.24 0.98 -12.41
C HIS A 25 -3.53 2.14 -13.14
N GLU A 26 -3.53 3.35 -12.60
CA GLU A 26 -2.90 4.52 -13.23
C GLU A 26 -1.37 4.55 -13.05
N ARG A 27 -0.83 3.70 -12.14
CA ARG A 27 0.61 3.53 -11.89
C ARG A 27 1.34 4.85 -11.62
N HIS A 28 0.70 5.71 -10.83
CA HIS A 28 1.28 6.95 -10.34
C HIS A 28 2.53 6.66 -9.49
N LEU A 29 3.65 7.35 -9.78
CA LEU A 29 4.93 7.16 -9.07
C LEU A 29 4.80 7.27 -7.55
N ASP A 30 4.02 8.24 -7.07
CA ASP A 30 3.77 8.44 -5.64
C ASP A 30 3.03 7.25 -5.02
N ALA A 31 2.06 6.66 -5.72
CA ALA A 31 1.29 5.51 -5.26
C ALA A 31 2.15 4.24 -5.24
N ASP A 32 2.93 4.00 -6.29
CA ASP A 32 3.86 2.87 -6.37
C ASP A 32 4.95 2.96 -5.28
N THR A 33 5.48 4.17 -5.03
CA THR A 33 6.49 4.41 -3.97
C THR A 33 5.89 4.15 -2.58
N VAL A 34 4.67 4.63 -2.34
CA VAL A 34 3.97 4.39 -1.09
C VAL A 34 3.66 2.91 -0.90
N ALA A 35 3.23 2.19 -1.94
CA ALA A 35 2.98 0.76 -1.88
C ALA A 35 4.21 -0.04 -1.46
N ALA A 36 5.38 0.27 -2.06
CA ALA A 36 6.64 -0.37 -1.71
C ALA A 36 6.99 -0.16 -0.23
N PHE A 37 6.92 1.08 0.27
CA PHE A 37 7.18 1.35 1.69
C PHE A 37 6.15 0.71 2.62
N LEU A 38 4.88 0.64 2.23
CA LEU A 38 3.86 -0.02 3.04
C LEU A 38 4.10 -1.52 3.15
N LEU A 39 4.60 -2.16 2.09
CA LEU A 39 5.00 -3.57 2.13
C LEU A 39 6.16 -3.79 3.09
N ASP A 40 7.21 -2.96 3.00
CA ASP A 40 8.36 -3.03 3.91
C ASP A 40 7.93 -2.80 5.36
N VAL A 41 7.08 -1.80 5.61
CA VAL A 41 6.52 -1.51 6.94
C VAL A 41 5.69 -2.68 7.45
N ARG A 42 4.86 -3.30 6.60
CA ARG A 42 4.06 -4.46 6.98
C ARG A 42 4.94 -5.64 7.39
N GLU A 43 6.04 -5.88 6.66
CA GLU A 43 6.95 -6.98 6.96
C GLU A 43 7.76 -6.74 8.24
N ALA A 44 8.27 -5.52 8.44
CA ALA A 44 9.25 -5.24 9.50
C ALA A 44 8.64 -4.69 10.81
N ILE A 45 7.55 -3.93 10.74
CA ILE A 45 7.08 -3.08 11.86
C ILE A 45 5.60 -3.34 12.21
N ARG A 46 4.73 -3.40 11.20
CA ARG A 46 3.27 -3.49 11.36
C ARG A 46 2.69 -4.71 10.61
N PRO A 47 2.98 -5.96 11.05
CA PRO A 47 2.44 -7.17 10.42
C PRO A 47 0.91 -7.26 10.48
N ASP A 48 0.28 -6.48 11.34
CA ASP A 48 -1.17 -6.33 11.49
C ASP A 48 -1.81 -5.34 10.49
N LEU A 49 -1.00 -4.49 9.83
CA LEU A 49 -1.49 -3.49 8.88
C LEU A 49 -2.05 -4.16 7.62
N ARG A 50 -3.32 -3.87 7.31
CA ARG A 50 -3.97 -4.39 6.10
C ARG A 50 -3.79 -3.42 4.95
N LEU A 51 -3.53 -3.96 3.77
CA LEU A 51 -3.39 -3.18 2.54
C LEU A 51 -4.48 -3.61 1.56
N VAL A 52 -5.10 -2.64 0.90
CA VAL A 52 -6.08 -2.86 -0.16
C VAL A 52 -5.66 -2.06 -1.37
N ALA A 53 -5.51 -2.70 -2.52
CA ALA A 53 -5.37 -2.03 -3.80
C ALA A 53 -6.73 -2.02 -4.51
N ALA A 54 -7.21 -0.84 -4.87
CA ALA A 54 -8.45 -0.65 -5.62
C ALA A 54 -8.14 -0.22 -7.06
N SER A 55 -8.79 -0.88 -8.01
CA SER A 55 -8.59 -0.70 -9.44
C SER A 55 -9.93 -0.65 -10.16
N ALA A 56 -10.07 0.27 -11.11
CA ALA A 56 -11.20 0.29 -12.04
C ALA A 56 -11.06 -0.72 -13.19
N THR A 57 -9.89 -1.33 -13.36
CA THR A 57 -9.61 -2.31 -14.42
C THR A 57 -9.41 -3.71 -13.84
N THR A 58 -9.72 -4.73 -14.64
CA THR A 58 -9.57 -6.15 -14.27
C THR A 58 -8.11 -6.61 -14.23
N ASP A 59 -7.16 -5.80 -14.69
CA ASP A 59 -5.72 -6.10 -14.69
C ASP A 59 -5.09 -5.82 -13.32
N ALA A 60 -5.60 -6.52 -12.30
CA ALA A 60 -5.14 -6.41 -10.91
C ALA A 60 -4.14 -7.51 -10.53
N GLU A 61 -3.80 -8.43 -11.45
CA GLU A 61 -2.96 -9.60 -11.16
C GLU A 61 -1.55 -9.21 -10.67
N GLY A 62 -0.99 -8.12 -11.21
CA GLY A 62 0.28 -7.58 -10.74
C GLY A 62 0.22 -7.12 -9.29
N TRP A 63 -0.88 -6.48 -8.89
CA TRP A 63 -1.11 -6.02 -7.52
C TRP A 63 -1.40 -7.18 -6.57
N ALA A 64 -2.16 -8.19 -7.00
CA ALA A 64 -2.41 -9.40 -6.24
C ALA A 64 -1.10 -10.11 -5.86
N ARG A 65 -0.21 -10.31 -6.83
CA ARG A 65 1.14 -10.89 -6.59
C ARG A 65 1.96 -10.03 -5.62
N LEU A 66 1.98 -8.72 -5.83
CA LEU A 66 2.73 -7.78 -4.98
C LEU A 66 2.25 -7.80 -3.52
N LEU A 67 0.95 -8.02 -3.30
CA LEU A 67 0.35 -8.08 -1.97
C LEU A 67 0.46 -9.46 -1.29
N GLY A 68 1.12 -10.43 -1.93
CA GLY A 68 1.32 -11.79 -1.41
C GLY A 68 0.22 -12.76 -1.86
N ASP A 69 -0.04 -12.81 -3.17
CA ASP A 69 -1.11 -13.60 -3.79
C ASP A 69 -2.49 -13.30 -3.18
N ALA A 70 -2.75 -12.00 -2.99
CA ALA A 70 -4.02 -11.52 -2.47
C ALA A 70 -5.19 -11.95 -3.38
N PRO A 71 -6.37 -12.23 -2.78
CA PRO A 71 -7.53 -12.75 -3.50
C PRO A 71 -8.13 -11.75 -4.49
#